data_AF-A0A250I8D8-F1
#
_entry.id   AF-A0A250I8D8-F1
#
_cell.length_a   1.000
_cell.length_b   1.000
_cell.length_c   1.000
_cell.angle_alpha   90.00
_cell.angle_beta   90.00
_cell.angle_gamma   90.00
#
_symmetry.space_group_name_H-M   'P 1'
#
loop_
_entity.id
_entity.type
_entity.pdbx_description
1 polymer ?
#
loop_
_entity_poly.entity_id
_entity_poly.type
_entity_poly.pdbx_seq_one_letter_code
_entity_poly.pdbx_strand_id
1 'polypeptide(L)'
;MTMRTRTRAARGNALMLTLVALTVLMVLVGGAIQFTNRNREAATEKIRGERIGMCVDAARRHLLSRLSLQQVPTRSLELFSAQLIDDPRPEARTNMLTGHYGGDVETTVTTVDAVTMGAASGQAVTVGNVYRSSAILGGQYYRVVVKCQEPSGNPAIAGRESEVEFLFRYGI
;
A
#
# COMPACT_ATOMS: atom_id res chain seq x y z
N MET A 1 -3.93 -80.02 37.60
CA MET A 1 -3.19 -78.82 38.05
C MET A 1 -3.12 -77.87 36.86
N THR A 2 -4.12 -76.99 36.70
CA THR A 2 -4.26 -76.10 35.53
C THR A 2 -3.85 -74.68 35.91
N MET A 3 -2.75 -74.22 35.31
CA MET A 3 -2.15 -72.92 35.57
C MET A 3 -2.97 -71.84 34.85
N ARG A 4 -3.68 -71.01 35.61
CA ARG A 4 -4.47 -69.88 35.07
C ARG A 4 -3.52 -68.69 34.85
N THR A 5 -3.14 -68.44 33.61
CA THR A 5 -2.39 -67.26 33.21
C THR A 5 -3.25 -66.01 33.39
N ARG A 6 -2.86 -65.13 34.33
CA ARG A 6 -3.43 -63.77 34.45
C ARG A 6 -2.90 -62.92 33.29
N THR A 7 -3.79 -62.56 32.37
CA THR A 7 -3.53 -61.52 31.36
C THR A 7 -3.35 -60.18 32.05
N ARG A 8 -2.10 -59.74 32.22
CA ARG A 8 -1.78 -58.38 32.67
C ARG A 8 -1.88 -57.42 31.48
N ALA A 9 -2.63 -56.33 31.71
CA ALA A 9 -2.50 -55.00 31.10
C ALA A 9 -2.92 -54.74 29.64
N ALA A 10 -4.22 -54.80 29.35
CA ALA A 10 -4.81 -54.07 28.21
C ALA A 10 -4.99 -52.55 28.48
N ARG A 11 -5.00 -52.14 29.76
CA ARG A 11 -5.27 -50.74 30.17
C ARG A 11 -4.08 -49.78 29.98
N GLY A 12 -2.84 -50.28 29.98
CA GLY A 12 -1.65 -49.45 29.78
C GLY A 12 -1.47 -48.98 28.34
N ASN A 13 -1.82 -49.82 27.36
CA ASN A 13 -1.72 -49.48 25.94
C ASN A 13 -2.76 -48.43 25.52
N ALA A 14 -3.97 -48.51 26.09
CA ALA A 14 -5.03 -47.53 25.84
C ALA A 14 -4.64 -46.11 26.31
N LEU A 15 -3.97 -45.99 27.46
CA LEU A 15 -3.55 -44.69 28.01
C LEU A 15 -2.36 -44.09 27.22
N MET A 16 -1.45 -44.93 26.75
CA MET A 16 -0.39 -44.51 25.82
C MET A 16 -0.97 -43.97 24.51
N LEU A 17 -1.94 -44.68 23.93
CA LEU A 17 -2.54 -44.31 22.65
C LEU A 17 -3.32 -42.99 22.74
N THR A 18 -4.02 -42.73 23.84
CA THR A 18 -4.72 -41.44 24.03
C THR A 18 -3.74 -40.28 24.23
N LEU A 19 -2.62 -40.47 24.93
CA LEU A 19 -1.59 -39.44 25.07
C LEU A 19 -0.94 -39.10 23.71
N VAL A 20 -0.64 -40.12 22.89
CA VAL A 20 -0.14 -39.90 21.53
C VAL A 20 -1.19 -39.17 20.68
N ALA A 21 -2.46 -39.55 20.75
CA ALA A 21 -3.52 -38.86 20.02
C ALA A 21 -3.68 -37.39 20.46
N LEU A 22 -3.61 -37.11 21.78
CA LEU A 22 -3.71 -35.75 22.32
C LEU A 22 -2.51 -34.88 21.93
N THR A 23 -1.30 -35.44 21.93
CA THR A 23 -0.09 -34.71 21.52
C THR A 23 -0.13 -34.37 20.02
N VAL A 24 -0.51 -35.32 19.17
CA VAL A 24 -0.71 -35.06 17.73
C VAL A 24 -1.78 -33.99 17.52
N LEU A 25 -2.90 -34.05 18.26
CA LEU A 25 -3.96 -33.07 18.15
C LEU A 25 -3.49 -31.67 18.58
N MET A 26 -2.70 -31.55 19.65
CA MET A 26 -2.10 -30.26 20.04
C MET A 26 -1.16 -29.70 18.97
N VAL A 27 -0.32 -30.54 18.34
CA VAL A 27 0.58 -30.10 17.28
C VAL A 27 -0.21 -29.62 16.06
N LEU A 28 -1.27 -30.34 15.66
CA LEU A 28 -2.12 -29.94 14.54
C LEU A 28 -2.85 -28.62 14.81
N VAL A 29 -3.43 -28.45 15.99
CA VAL A 29 -4.12 -27.20 16.37
C VAL A 29 -3.14 -26.04 16.46
N GLY A 30 -1.98 -26.25 17.09
CA GLY A 30 -0.92 -25.23 17.18
C GLY A 30 -0.42 -24.80 15.80
N GLY A 31 -0.19 -25.75 14.89
CA GLY A 31 0.19 -25.49 13.52
C GLY A 31 -0.87 -24.70 12.75
N ALA A 32 -2.15 -25.07 12.89
CA ALA A 32 -3.27 -24.36 12.25
C ALA A 32 -3.40 -22.91 12.72
N ILE A 33 -3.26 -22.65 14.03
CA ILE A 33 -3.29 -21.30 14.59
C ILE A 33 -2.12 -20.46 14.07
N GLN A 34 -0.90 -20.99 14.07
CA GLN A 34 0.27 -20.27 13.56
C GLN A 34 0.15 -19.96 12.07
N PHE A 35 -0.33 -20.91 11.27
CA PHE A 35 -0.57 -20.70 9.84
C PHE A 35 -1.61 -19.60 9.60
N THR A 36 -2.70 -19.61 10.38
CA THR A 36 -3.75 -18.59 10.29
C THR A 36 -3.24 -17.21 10.66
N ASN A 37 -2.45 -17.09 11.73
CA ASN A 37 -1.89 -15.81 12.17
C ASN A 37 -0.93 -15.23 11.13
N ARG A 38 -0.03 -16.05 10.57
CA ARG A 38 0.89 -15.61 9.50
C ARG A 38 0.14 -15.12 8.26
N ASN A 39 -0.92 -15.82 7.86
CA ASN A 39 -1.75 -15.40 6.73
C ASN A 39 -2.48 -14.10 7.01
N ARG A 40 -2.93 -13.89 8.25
CA ARG A 40 -3.59 -12.64 8.66
C ARG A 40 -2.63 -11.46 8.59
N GLU A 41 -1.42 -11.62 9.11
CA GLU A 41 -0.38 -10.58 9.03
C GLU A 41 -0.03 -10.25 7.56
N ALA A 42 0.23 -11.27 6.74
CA ALA A 42 0.51 -11.09 5.32
C ALA A 42 -0.65 -10.42 4.56
N ALA A 43 -1.90 -10.78 4.87
CA ALA A 43 -3.07 -10.14 4.29
C ALA A 43 -3.16 -8.66 4.68
N THR A 44 -2.87 -8.32 5.94
CA THR A 44 -2.88 -6.92 6.36
C THR A 44 -1.80 -6.10 5.66
N GLU A 45 -0.59 -6.61 5.51
CA GLU A 45 0.47 -5.89 4.78
C GLU A 45 0.16 -5.75 3.29
N LYS A 46 -0.44 -6.78 2.66
CA LYS A 46 -0.86 -6.71 1.26
C LYS A 46 -1.90 -5.60 1.05
N ILE A 47 -2.95 -5.57 1.87
CA ILE A 47 -4.00 -4.54 1.78
C ILE A 47 -3.40 -3.15 1.97
N ARG A 48 -2.42 -3.00 2.86
CA ARG A 48 -1.70 -1.72 3.05
C ARG A 48 -0.94 -1.30 1.79
N GLY A 49 -0.21 -2.23 1.17
CA GLY A 49 0.48 -1.96 -0.09
C GLY A 49 -0.48 -1.55 -1.21
N GLU A 50 -1.63 -2.22 -1.31
CA GLU A 50 -2.67 -1.88 -2.30
C GLU A 50 -3.25 -0.48 -2.08
N ARG A 51 -3.50 -0.07 -0.82
CA ARG A 51 -4.00 1.28 -0.49
C ARG A 51 -3.03 2.38 -0.89
N ILE A 52 -1.74 2.18 -0.63
CA ILE A 52 -0.68 3.12 -1.04
C ILE A 52 -0.67 3.23 -2.57
N GLY A 53 -0.72 2.10 -3.28
CA GLY A 53 -0.78 2.09 -4.74
C GLY A 53 -1.99 2.85 -5.31
N MET A 54 -3.17 2.66 -4.72
CA MET A 54 -4.39 3.39 -5.10
C MET A 54 -4.26 4.90 -4.89
N CYS A 55 -3.61 5.32 -3.81
CA CYS A 55 -3.33 6.73 -3.54
C CYS A 55 -2.41 7.35 -4.59
N VAL A 56 -1.35 6.65 -5.00
CA VAL A 56 -0.44 7.10 -6.07
C VAL A 56 -1.17 7.22 -7.40
N ASP A 57 -1.97 6.22 -7.76
CA ASP A 57 -2.74 6.25 -9.02
C ASP A 57 -3.78 7.38 -9.03
N ALA A 58 -4.45 7.61 -7.90
CA ALA A 58 -5.37 8.72 -7.73
C ALA A 58 -4.65 10.07 -7.86
N ALA A 59 -3.49 10.22 -7.20
CA ALA A 59 -2.67 11.42 -7.28
C ALA A 59 -2.25 11.71 -8.72
N ARG A 60 -1.75 10.70 -9.43
CA ARG A 60 -1.31 10.81 -10.81
C ARG A 60 -2.43 11.24 -11.75
N ARG A 61 -3.60 10.60 -11.66
CA ARG A 61 -4.77 10.95 -12.48
C ARG A 61 -5.25 12.36 -12.18
N HIS A 62 -5.25 12.75 -10.90
CA HIS A 62 -5.68 14.08 -10.49
C HIS A 62 -4.73 15.17 -11.01
N LEU A 63 -3.42 14.97 -10.87
CA LEU A 63 -2.41 15.88 -11.39
C LEU A 63 -2.48 16.03 -12.90
N LEU A 64 -2.60 14.92 -13.64
CA LEU A 64 -2.74 14.97 -15.10
C LEU A 64 -4.00 15.72 -15.52
N SER A 65 -5.13 15.52 -14.83
CA SER A 65 -6.36 16.27 -15.06
C SER A 65 -6.14 17.77 -14.85
N ARG A 66 -5.50 18.17 -13.75
CA ARG A 66 -5.22 19.59 -13.47
C ARG A 66 -4.26 20.20 -14.50
N LEU A 67 -3.16 19.53 -14.81
CA LEU A 67 -2.20 19.98 -15.83
C LEU A 67 -2.84 20.08 -17.22
N SER A 68 -3.81 19.24 -17.54
CA SER A 68 -4.54 19.35 -18.82
C SER A 68 -5.45 20.57 -18.90
N LEU A 69 -6.04 20.99 -17.77
CA LEU A 69 -7.00 22.10 -17.70
C LEU A 69 -6.32 23.46 -17.49
N GLN A 70 -5.17 23.43 -16.84
CA GLN A 70 -4.43 24.60 -16.40
C GLN A 70 -3.01 24.45 -16.93
N GLN A 71 -2.66 25.21 -17.97
CA GLN A 71 -1.27 25.41 -18.43
C GLN A 71 -0.46 26.20 -17.39
N VAL A 72 -0.65 25.88 -16.10
CA VAL A 72 -0.18 26.65 -14.95
C VAL A 72 1.29 26.32 -14.69
N PRO A 73 2.11 27.34 -14.37
CA PRO A 73 3.47 27.12 -13.90
C PRO A 73 3.42 26.28 -12.62
N THR A 74 3.80 25.02 -12.78
CA THR A 74 3.90 23.91 -11.80
C THR A 74 4.43 24.18 -10.38
N ARG A 75 4.94 25.38 -10.11
CA ARG A 75 5.36 25.82 -8.77
C ARG A 75 4.20 26.24 -7.87
N SER A 76 2.99 26.43 -8.41
CA SER A 76 1.83 26.92 -7.66
C SER A 76 0.64 25.95 -7.68
N LEU A 77 0.89 24.65 -7.86
CA LEU A 77 -0.14 23.61 -7.69
C LEU A 77 -0.37 23.42 -6.18
N GLU A 78 -0.82 24.48 -5.51
CA GLU A 78 -1.26 24.47 -4.12
C GLU A 78 -2.69 23.92 -4.09
N LEU A 79 -3.05 23.20 -3.03
CA LEU A 79 -4.37 22.60 -2.77
C LEU A 79 -4.66 21.28 -3.49
N PHE A 80 -4.07 20.21 -2.98
CA PHE A 80 -4.61 18.86 -3.15
C PHE A 80 -5.13 18.38 -1.81
N SER A 81 -6.46 18.32 -1.68
CA SER A 81 -7.14 17.48 -0.70
C SER A 81 -8.24 16.75 -1.47
N ALA A 82 -8.08 15.46 -1.68
CA ALA A 82 -9.06 14.64 -2.38
C ALA A 82 -9.29 13.34 -1.59
N GLN A 83 -10.55 12.97 -1.42
CA GLN A 83 -10.90 11.66 -0.87
C GLN A 83 -10.86 10.61 -1.98
N LEU A 84 -10.15 9.52 -1.70
CA LEU A 84 -10.19 8.34 -2.55
C LEU A 84 -11.54 7.64 -2.45
N ILE A 85 -11.94 6.95 -3.53
CA ILE A 85 -13.14 6.09 -3.53
C ILE A 85 -12.72 4.66 -3.18
N ASP A 86 -12.09 4.49 -2.02
CA ASP A 86 -11.58 3.21 -1.51
C ASP A 86 -12.50 2.55 -0.47
N ASP A 87 -13.40 3.32 0.15
CA ASP A 87 -14.47 2.82 1.03
C ASP A 87 -15.85 3.35 0.60
N PRO A 88 -16.92 2.53 0.66
CA PRO A 88 -18.29 2.99 0.42
C PRO A 88 -18.71 4.13 1.37
N ARG A 89 -18.22 4.13 2.61
CA ARG A 89 -18.50 5.17 3.60
C ARG A 89 -17.56 6.37 3.45
N PRO A 90 -18.08 7.58 3.19
CA PRO A 90 -17.25 8.77 2.98
C PRO A 90 -16.26 9.07 4.11
N GLU A 91 -16.68 8.88 5.36
CA GLU A 91 -15.88 9.11 6.56
C GLU A 91 -14.74 8.10 6.75
N ALA A 92 -14.81 6.95 6.07
CA ALA A 92 -13.80 5.90 6.11
C ALA A 92 -12.88 5.91 4.88
N ARG A 93 -13.01 6.92 4.01
CA ARG A 93 -12.16 7.09 2.82
C ARG A 93 -10.80 7.67 3.17
N THR A 94 -9.80 7.23 2.42
CA THR A 94 -8.44 7.78 2.52
C THR A 94 -8.40 9.20 1.96
N ASN A 95 -7.83 10.13 2.73
CA ASN A 95 -7.58 11.49 2.29
C ASN A 95 -6.20 11.56 1.63
N MET A 96 -6.16 12.04 0.38
CA MET A 96 -4.94 12.34 -0.35
C MET A 96 -4.67 13.83 -0.25
N LEU A 97 -3.50 14.18 0.29
CA LEU A 97 -3.06 15.53 0.59
C LEU A 97 -1.68 15.76 -0.04
N THR A 98 -1.31 16.99 -0.40
CA THR A 98 0.12 17.30 -0.60
C THR A 98 0.77 17.70 0.71
N GLY A 99 2.06 17.47 0.84
CA GLY A 99 2.82 17.70 2.06
C GLY A 99 3.61 16.48 2.48
N HIS A 100 4.44 16.67 3.51
CA HIS A 100 5.26 15.61 4.09
C HIS A 100 4.58 14.97 5.29
N TYR A 101 5.06 13.77 5.65
CA TYR A 101 4.62 13.06 6.84
C TYR A 101 4.70 13.94 8.10
N GLY A 102 3.62 14.01 8.87
CA GLY A 102 3.54 14.82 10.09
C GLY A 102 3.56 16.34 9.88
N GLY A 103 3.67 16.80 8.63
CA GLY A 103 3.57 18.21 8.26
C GLY A 103 2.16 18.63 7.87
N ASP A 104 1.97 19.94 7.82
CA ASP A 104 0.78 20.55 7.24
C ASP A 104 0.72 20.35 5.72
N VAL A 105 -0.42 20.70 5.13
CA VAL A 105 -0.59 20.64 3.67
C VAL A 105 0.32 21.68 3.02
N GLU A 106 1.28 21.22 2.23
CA GLU A 106 2.27 22.07 1.54
C GLU A 106 2.31 21.76 0.04
N THR A 107 2.78 22.72 -0.76
CA THR A 107 3.13 22.53 -2.16
C THR A 107 4.42 21.74 -2.34
N THR A 108 4.28 20.49 -2.75
CA THR A 108 5.43 19.58 -2.90
C THR A 108 5.74 19.23 -4.36
N VAL A 109 5.13 19.95 -5.33
CA VAL A 109 5.41 19.76 -6.75
C VAL A 109 6.65 20.55 -7.13
N THR A 110 7.72 19.84 -7.50
CA THR A 110 9.01 20.45 -7.85
C THR A 110 9.47 20.00 -9.23
N THR A 111 10.00 20.93 -10.03
CA THR A 111 10.66 20.61 -11.30
C THR A 111 12.02 19.97 -11.03
N VAL A 112 12.31 18.86 -11.69
CA VAL A 112 13.61 18.18 -11.61
C VAL A 112 14.30 18.26 -12.97
N ASP A 113 15.62 18.39 -12.97
CA ASP A 113 16.43 18.41 -14.19
C ASP A 113 16.52 17.00 -14.79
N ALA A 114 16.28 16.89 -16.11
CA ALA A 114 16.34 15.63 -16.85
C ALA A 114 17.72 14.94 -16.73
N VAL A 115 18.81 15.72 -16.62
CA VAL A 115 20.19 15.20 -16.48
C VAL A 115 20.36 14.46 -15.15
N THR A 116 19.76 14.97 -14.08
CA THR A 116 19.79 14.31 -12.76
C THR A 116 18.95 13.03 -12.69
N MET A 117 18.03 12.85 -13.65
CA MET A 117 17.14 11.69 -13.74
C MET A 117 17.68 10.57 -14.64
N GLY A 118 18.93 10.66 -15.10
CA GLY A 118 19.53 9.68 -16.00
C GLY A 118 18.85 9.64 -17.38
N ALA A 119 18.15 10.71 -17.77
CA ALA A 119 17.63 10.86 -19.11
C ALA A 119 18.81 11.11 -20.06
N ALA A 120 19.42 10.03 -20.54
CA ALA A 120 20.27 10.07 -21.71
C ALA A 120 19.47 10.67 -22.88
N SER A 121 20.13 11.41 -23.76
CA SER A 121 19.60 12.18 -24.89
C SER A 121 18.90 11.36 -26.00
N GLY A 122 18.15 10.30 -25.65
CA GLY A 122 17.53 9.36 -26.58
C GLY A 122 16.42 8.49 -25.97
N GLN A 123 15.83 8.83 -24.82
CA GLN A 123 14.69 8.08 -24.28
C GLN A 123 13.45 8.22 -25.18
N ALA A 124 12.93 7.07 -25.63
CA ALA A 124 11.79 6.99 -26.54
C ALA A 124 10.54 7.68 -25.97
N VAL A 125 9.97 8.60 -26.74
CA VAL A 125 8.75 9.33 -26.41
C VAL A 125 7.54 8.48 -26.80
N THR A 126 6.78 8.00 -25.83
CA THR A 126 5.47 7.35 -26.09
C THR A 126 4.43 8.41 -26.40
N VAL A 127 4.11 8.55 -27.69
CA VAL A 127 3.23 9.57 -28.28
C VAL A 127 1.76 9.51 -27.79
N GLY A 128 1.37 8.43 -27.09
CA GLY A 128 -0.01 8.21 -26.63
C GLY A 128 -0.50 9.09 -25.46
N ASN A 129 0.39 9.85 -24.80
CA ASN A 129 0.05 10.66 -23.60
C ASN A 129 0.35 12.17 -23.78
N VAL A 130 0.42 12.68 -25.00
CA VAL A 130 1.00 14.01 -25.28
C VAL A 130 -0.04 14.99 -25.83
N TYR A 131 -0.33 16.06 -25.08
CA TYR A 131 -0.97 17.28 -25.61
C TYR A 131 0.11 18.31 -25.97
N ARG A 132 0.06 18.84 -27.20
CA ARG A 132 1.08 19.74 -27.75
C ARG A 132 0.84 21.19 -27.31
N SER A 133 1.68 21.71 -26.41
CA SER A 133 1.83 23.15 -26.24
C SER A 133 3.26 23.51 -25.82
N SER A 134 3.95 24.20 -26.73
CA SER A 134 5.31 24.79 -26.63
C SER A 134 6.54 23.90 -26.91
N ALA A 135 7.58 24.57 -27.42
CA ALA A 135 8.68 24.05 -28.22
C ALA A 135 9.95 23.72 -27.40
N ILE A 136 9.85 22.77 -26.45
CA ILE A 136 11.03 22.29 -25.70
C ILE A 136 11.46 20.86 -26.02
N LEU A 137 10.76 20.03 -26.81
CA LEU A 137 11.23 18.70 -27.32
C LEU A 137 11.81 17.66 -26.30
N GLY A 138 12.02 18.01 -25.02
CA GLY A 138 12.43 17.13 -23.93
C GLY A 138 11.42 16.93 -22.79
N GLY A 139 10.39 17.75 -22.61
CA GLY A 139 9.39 17.63 -21.53
C GLY A 139 10.02 17.86 -20.15
N GLN A 140 9.26 18.40 -19.21
CA GLN A 140 9.77 18.68 -17.87
C GLN A 140 9.50 17.49 -16.94
N TYR A 141 10.51 17.10 -16.14
CA TYR A 141 10.31 16.15 -15.05
C TYR A 141 9.78 16.88 -13.83
N TYR A 142 8.78 16.27 -13.19
CA TYR A 142 8.16 16.74 -11.96
C TYR A 142 8.31 15.67 -10.90
N ARG A 143 8.78 16.08 -9.73
CA ARG A 143 8.71 15.32 -8.49
C ARG A 143 7.52 15.81 -7.70
N VAL A 144 6.73 14.87 -7.20
CA VAL A 144 5.57 15.15 -6.36
C VAL A 144 5.67 14.30 -5.12
N VAL A 145 5.40 14.93 -3.98
CA VAL A 145 5.21 14.23 -2.71
C VAL A 145 3.74 14.31 -2.31
N VAL A 146 3.13 13.16 -2.09
CA VAL A 146 1.73 13.06 -1.69
C VAL A 146 1.65 12.31 -0.38
N LYS A 147 0.84 12.83 0.52
CA LYS A 147 0.49 12.22 1.79
C LYS A 147 -0.88 11.57 1.69
N CYS A 148 -0.95 10.29 2.00
CA CYS A 148 -2.18 9.52 2.09
C CYS A 148 -2.48 9.28 3.57
N GLN A 149 -3.56 9.90 4.04
CA GLN A 149 -4.04 9.79 5.41
C GLN A 149 -5.24 8.84 5.43
N GLU A 150 -5.00 7.64 5.94
CA GLU A 150 -6.06 6.65 6.18
C GLU A 150 -6.82 7.02 7.45
N PRO A 151 -8.16 6.97 7.45
CA PRO A 151 -8.93 7.29 8.65
C PRO A 151 -8.70 6.24 9.75
N SER A 152 -8.57 6.70 10.99
CA SER A 152 -8.39 5.84 12.18
C SER A 152 -9.69 5.14 12.61
N GLY A 153 -10.84 5.48 12.02
CA GLY A 153 -12.17 5.11 12.51
C GLY A 153 -12.62 5.88 13.75
N ASN A 154 -11.76 6.73 14.32
CA ASN A 154 -12.09 7.67 15.39
C ASN A 154 -11.76 9.10 14.93
N PRO A 155 -12.75 9.98 14.70
CA PRO A 155 -12.50 11.33 14.21
C PRO A 155 -11.65 12.20 15.17
N ALA A 156 -11.49 11.79 16.43
CA ALA A 156 -10.63 12.47 17.39
C ALA A 156 -9.13 12.08 17.30
N ILE A 157 -8.77 11.08 16.50
CA ILE A 157 -7.40 10.59 16.35
C ILE A 157 -7.00 10.72 14.89
N ALA A 158 -5.94 11.49 14.63
CA ALA A 158 -5.32 11.56 13.31
C ALA A 158 -4.99 10.14 12.84
N GLY A 159 -5.55 9.76 11.70
CA GLY A 159 -5.35 8.44 11.16
C GLY A 159 -3.94 8.24 10.60
N ARG A 160 -3.64 7.03 10.15
CA ARG A 160 -2.28 6.70 9.74
C ARG A 160 -1.92 7.48 8.48
N GLU A 161 -0.76 8.12 8.52
CA GLU A 161 -0.20 8.81 7.37
C GLU A 161 0.82 7.92 6.65
N SER A 162 0.83 8.01 5.33
CA SER A 162 1.85 7.42 4.47
C SER A 162 2.25 8.46 3.44
N GLU A 163 3.55 8.61 3.21
CA GLU A 163 4.10 9.54 2.22
C GLU A 163 4.54 8.75 1.01
N VAL A 164 4.19 9.24 -0.18
CA VAL A 164 4.67 8.69 -1.44
C VAL A 164 5.24 9.80 -2.31
N GLU A 165 6.48 9.59 -2.70
CA GLU A 165 7.14 10.41 -3.71
C GLU A 165 7.09 9.69 -5.06
N PHE A 166 6.66 10.39 -6.09
CA PHE A 166 6.74 9.88 -7.45
C PHE A 166 7.17 10.96 -8.44
N LEU A 167 7.74 10.48 -9.53
CA LEU A 167 8.25 11.29 -10.62
C LEU A 167 7.39 11.07 -11.86
N PHE A 168 7.08 12.13 -12.59
CA PHE A 168 6.46 12.02 -13.89
C PHE A 168 6.98 13.09 -14.85
N ARG A 169 6.97 12.76 -16.14
CA ARG A 169 7.35 13.67 -17.22
C ARG A 169 6.09 14.25 -17.83
N TYR A 170 6.03 15.57 -17.97
CA TYR A 170 4.92 16.28 -18.60
C TYR A 170 5.43 17.41 -19.49
N GLY A 171 4.75 17.62 -20.63
CA GLY A 171 5.20 18.51 -21.69
C GLY A 171 6.04 17.81 -22.76
N ILE A 172 6.33 18.54 -23.84
CA ILE A 172 7.15 18.08 -24.97
C ILE A 172 8.56 18.55 -24.84
#